data_AF-A0AAD9MG31-F1
#
_entry.id   AF-A0AAD9MG31-F1
#
_cell.length_a   1.000
_cell.length_b   1.000
_cell.length_c   1.000
_cell.angle_alpha   90.00
_cell.angle_beta   90.00
_cell.angle_gamma   90.00
#
_symmetry.space_group_name_H-M   'P 1'
#
loop_
_entity.id
_entity.type
_entity.pdbx_description
1 polymer ?
#
loop_
_entity_poly.entity_id
_entity_poly.type
_entity_poly.pdbx_seq_one_letter_code
_entity_poly.pdbx_strand_id
1 'polypeptide(L)'
;MASSAYSAKPKLSVGELLEFVVRVVPLLSTQLTISVIRATILCFRRRLPLKYYIWCAFVRTLFWGLNGRQLQFAIPTVLDSYKGYIKAKRAEASRSKDAVAASYLREDVEHLEQGAALAWVGDRNKAQKFVLFLHGGGFVIPCQPGHLEWCYQVYVAGGAGVDTAVAVLFYTLAPAARYPGPLRQAAEAHDWILLESTFHDVGENTLPMRECFGRVVGRG
;
A
#
# COMPACT_ATOMS: atom_id res chain seq x y z
N MET A 1 3.67 20.96 10.75
CA MET A 1 3.25 19.57 10.48
C MET A 1 2.99 19.47 8.99
N ALA A 2 3.89 18.82 8.24
CA ALA A 2 3.67 18.59 6.81
C ALA A 2 2.42 17.71 6.66
N SER A 3 1.45 18.14 5.85
CA SER A 3 0.30 17.29 5.49
C SER A 3 0.84 16.07 4.75
N SER A 4 0.73 14.90 5.35
CA SER A 4 1.28 13.66 4.81
C SER A 4 0.57 13.25 3.52
N ALA A 5 1.30 13.26 2.41
CA ALA A 5 0.76 12.98 1.08
C ALA A 5 0.16 11.57 0.94
N TYR A 6 0.54 10.61 1.79
CA TYR A 6 -0.03 9.25 1.80
C TYR A 6 -1.45 9.17 2.39
N SER A 7 -1.92 10.22 3.10
CA SER A 7 -3.22 10.25 3.77
C SER A 7 -4.27 11.11 3.06
N ALA A 8 -3.88 11.87 2.04
CA ALA A 8 -4.76 12.85 1.39
C ALA A 8 -5.01 12.47 -0.07
N LYS A 9 -6.27 12.59 -0.51
CA LYS A 9 -6.62 12.47 -1.93
C LYS A 9 -6.19 13.74 -2.69
N PRO A 10 -5.75 13.61 -3.95
CA PRO A 10 -5.48 14.79 -4.77
C PRO A 10 -6.78 15.55 -5.04
N LYS A 11 -6.73 16.89 -4.99
CA LYS A 11 -7.84 17.73 -5.44
C LYS A 11 -7.80 17.80 -6.97
N LEU A 12 -8.93 17.50 -7.61
CA LEU A 12 -9.11 17.65 -9.05
C LEU A 12 -9.65 19.05 -9.38
N SER A 13 -9.13 19.66 -10.43
CA SER A 13 -9.70 20.90 -10.99
C SER A 13 -11.04 20.64 -11.69
N VAL A 14 -11.91 21.65 -11.75
CA VAL A 14 -13.17 21.58 -12.52
C VAL A 14 -12.91 21.23 -13.98
N GLY A 15 -11.80 21.70 -14.57
CA GLY A 15 -11.39 21.34 -15.92
C GLY A 15 -10.99 19.86 -16.07
N GLU A 16 -10.27 19.30 -15.10
CA GLU A 16 -9.89 17.87 -15.09
C GLU A 16 -11.11 16.97 -14.90
N LEU A 17 -12.12 17.43 -14.15
CA LEU A 17 -13.39 16.75 -13.97
C LEU A 17 -14.24 16.78 -15.25
N LEU A 18 -14.27 17.91 -15.95
CA LEU A 18 -15.00 18.02 -17.23
C LEU A 18 -14.32 17.19 -18.33
N GLU A 19 -12.99 17.21 -18.42
CA GLU A 19 -12.24 16.32 -19.32
C GLU A 19 -12.52 14.85 -18.99
N PHE A 20 -12.56 14.49 -17.70
CA PHE A 20 -12.93 13.15 -17.25
C PHE A 20 -14.32 12.74 -17.73
N VAL A 21 -15.35 13.58 -17.57
CA VAL A 21 -16.71 13.21 -17.98
C VAL A 21 -16.85 13.13 -19.51
N VAL A 22 -16.30 14.10 -20.25
CA VAL A 22 -16.53 14.22 -21.70
C VAL A 22 -15.67 13.25 -22.52
N ARG A 23 -14.41 13.05 -22.13
CA ARG A 23 -13.46 12.26 -22.92
C ARG A 23 -13.30 10.85 -22.41
N VAL A 24 -13.17 10.71 -21.09
CA VAL A 24 -12.81 9.43 -20.49
C VAL A 24 -14.02 8.50 -20.41
N VAL A 25 -15.22 8.97 -20.06
CA VAL A 25 -16.40 8.10 -19.96
C VAL A 25 -16.78 7.41 -21.29
N PRO A 26 -16.84 8.10 -22.45
CA PRO A 26 -17.16 7.43 -23.73
C PRO A 26 -16.04 6.52 -24.24
N LEU A 27 -14.77 6.89 -24.01
CA LEU A 27 -13.63 6.04 -24.35
C LEU A 27 -13.57 4.80 -23.46
N LEU A 28 -13.86 4.94 -22.16
CA LEU A 28 -13.95 3.82 -21.24
C LEU A 28 -15.10 2.89 -21.63
N SER A 29 -16.29 3.40 -21.97
CA SER A 29 -17.43 2.56 -22.32
C SER A 29 -17.21 1.77 -23.61
N THR A 30 -16.64 2.40 -24.63
CA THR A 30 -16.29 1.75 -25.90
C THR A 30 -15.18 0.70 -25.73
N GLN A 31 -14.08 1.04 -25.02
CA GLN A 31 -12.98 0.11 -24.76
C GLN A 31 -13.40 -1.05 -23.86
N LEU A 32 -14.26 -0.80 -22.87
CA LEU A 32 -14.82 -1.84 -22.02
C LEU A 32 -15.66 -2.80 -22.83
N THR A 33 -16.53 -2.29 -23.70
CA THR A 33 -17.38 -3.10 -24.58
C THR A 33 -16.54 -3.99 -25.49
N ILE A 34 -15.53 -3.43 -26.17
CA ILE A 34 -14.60 -4.20 -27.03
C ILE A 34 -13.86 -5.26 -26.22
N SER A 35 -13.36 -4.91 -25.03
CA SER A 35 -12.60 -5.82 -24.17
C SER A 35 -13.47 -6.97 -23.63
N VAL A 36 -14.73 -6.69 -23.27
CA VAL A 36 -15.69 -7.69 -22.82
C VAL A 36 -16.10 -8.63 -23.95
N ILE A 37 -16.34 -8.12 -25.16
CA ILE A 37 -16.64 -8.96 -26.34
C ILE A 37 -15.45 -9.89 -26.63
N ARG A 38 -14.23 -9.36 -26.68
CA ARG A 38 -13.00 -10.15 -26.89
C ARG A 38 -12.80 -11.19 -25.78
N ALA A 39 -12.98 -10.81 -24.52
CA ALA A 39 -12.91 -11.70 -23.38
C ALA A 39 -13.92 -12.84 -23.48
N THR A 40 -15.16 -12.54 -23.86
CA THR A 40 -16.24 -13.53 -23.97
C THR A 40 -15.96 -14.54 -25.09
N ILE A 41 -15.54 -14.08 -26.27
CA ILE A 41 -15.16 -14.95 -27.39
C ILE A 41 -13.99 -15.85 -27.00
N LEU A 42 -12.95 -15.29 -26.36
CA LEU A 42 -11.78 -16.05 -25.92
C LEU A 42 -12.16 -17.12 -24.86
N CYS A 43 -12.94 -16.72 -23.85
CA CYS A 43 -13.38 -17.62 -22.79
C CYS A 43 -14.25 -18.76 -23.33
N PHE A 44 -15.16 -18.47 -24.25
CA PHE A 44 -16.00 -19.48 -24.88
C PHE A 44 -15.15 -20.47 -25.70
N ARG A 45 -14.23 -19.96 -26.54
CA ARG A 45 -13.36 -20.81 -27.38
C ARG A 45 -12.37 -21.67 -26.57
N ARG A 46 -11.96 -21.20 -25.39
CA ARG A 46 -10.94 -21.85 -24.55
C ARG A 46 -11.52 -22.52 -23.29
N ARG A 47 -12.85 -22.48 -23.09
CA ARG A 47 -13.56 -22.98 -21.89
C ARG A 47 -12.98 -22.42 -20.58
N LEU A 48 -12.69 -21.12 -20.56
CA LEU A 48 -12.10 -20.43 -19.41
C LEU A 48 -13.15 -19.69 -18.57
N PRO A 49 -12.93 -19.54 -17.25
CA PRO A 49 -13.85 -18.82 -16.36
C PRO A 49 -13.94 -17.32 -16.71
N LEU A 50 -15.08 -16.90 -17.24
CA LEU A 50 -15.33 -15.55 -17.77
C LEU A 50 -15.13 -14.43 -16.74
N LYS A 51 -15.43 -14.68 -15.47
CA LYS A 51 -15.39 -13.67 -14.39
C LYS A 51 -14.05 -12.94 -14.29
N TYR A 52 -12.93 -13.66 -14.41
CA TYR A 52 -11.60 -13.07 -14.29
C TYR A 52 -11.26 -12.20 -15.50
N TYR A 53 -11.72 -12.59 -16.69
CA TYR A 53 -11.45 -11.86 -17.92
C TYR A 53 -12.27 -10.58 -18.02
N ILE A 54 -13.52 -10.60 -17.54
CA ILE A 54 -14.33 -9.37 -17.39
C ILE A 54 -13.66 -8.43 -16.39
N TRP A 55 -13.17 -8.94 -15.26
CA TRP A 55 -12.43 -8.13 -14.30
C TRP A 55 -11.14 -7.53 -14.89
N CYS A 56 -10.35 -8.33 -15.61
CA CYS A 56 -9.16 -7.84 -16.31
C CYS A 56 -9.49 -6.81 -17.39
N ALA A 57 -10.62 -6.98 -18.10
CA ALA A 57 -11.10 -6.00 -19.07
C ALA A 57 -11.45 -4.68 -18.39
N PHE A 58 -12.14 -4.74 -17.25
CA PHE A 58 -12.46 -3.56 -16.45
C PHE A 58 -11.20 -2.83 -15.96
N VAL A 59 -10.27 -3.55 -15.31
CA VAL A 59 -9.02 -2.97 -14.78
C VAL A 59 -8.16 -2.38 -15.90
N ARG A 60 -8.05 -3.06 -17.04
CA ARG A 60 -7.30 -2.55 -18.20
C ARG A 60 -7.90 -1.26 -18.74
N THR A 61 -9.22 -1.21 -18.88
CA THR A 61 -9.91 -0.02 -19.38
C THR A 61 -9.73 1.14 -18.40
N LEU A 62 -9.83 0.89 -17.09
CA LEU A 62 -9.58 1.88 -16.05
C LEU A 62 -8.17 2.48 -16.16
N PHE A 63 -7.12 1.65 -16.24
CA PHE A 63 -5.75 2.14 -16.36
C PHE A 63 -5.43 2.81 -17.70
N TRP A 64 -6.14 2.45 -18.76
CA TRP A 64 -5.98 3.10 -20.06
C TRP A 64 -6.61 4.50 -20.09
N GLY A 65 -7.77 4.67 -19.46
CA GLY A 65 -8.55 5.91 -19.56
C GLY A 65 -8.22 6.96 -18.50
N LEU A 66 -7.67 6.58 -17.35
CA LEU A 66 -7.44 7.51 -16.23
C LEU A 66 -5.99 7.99 -16.16
N ASN A 67 -5.81 9.30 -16.00
CA ASN A 67 -4.52 9.84 -15.59
C ASN A 67 -4.27 9.52 -14.09
N GLY A 68 -3.00 9.48 -13.67
CA GLY A 68 -2.60 9.07 -12.31
C GLY A 68 -3.33 9.82 -11.19
N ARG A 69 -3.54 11.14 -11.34
CA ARG A 69 -4.31 11.95 -10.38
C ARG A 69 -5.78 11.56 -10.29
N GLN A 70 -6.42 11.35 -11.44
CA GLN A 70 -7.83 10.95 -11.52
C GLN A 70 -8.01 9.55 -10.91
N LEU A 71 -7.07 8.65 -11.17
CA LEU A 71 -7.05 7.31 -10.60
C LEU A 71 -6.90 7.36 -9.07
N GLN A 72 -5.92 8.11 -8.54
CA GLN A 72 -5.73 8.31 -7.10
C GLN A 72 -6.92 8.97 -6.41
N PHE A 73 -7.65 9.84 -7.10
CA PHE A 73 -8.88 10.41 -6.58
C PHE A 73 -9.99 9.35 -6.46
N ALA A 74 -10.14 8.51 -7.49
CA ALA A 74 -11.18 7.50 -7.58
C ALA A 74 -11.01 6.36 -6.57
N ILE A 75 -9.77 5.96 -6.28
CA ILE A 75 -9.47 4.85 -5.36
C ILE A 75 -9.21 5.33 -3.92
N PRO A 76 -9.27 4.44 -2.91
CA PRO A 76 -8.95 4.81 -1.53
C PRO A 76 -7.49 5.23 -1.37
N THR A 77 -7.21 6.05 -0.36
CA THR A 77 -5.82 6.39 -0.02
C THR A 77 -5.09 5.16 0.52
N VAL A 78 -3.76 5.26 0.61
CA VAL A 78 -2.93 4.20 1.18
C VAL A 78 -3.32 3.93 2.63
N LEU A 79 -3.52 5.00 3.42
CA LEU A 79 -3.92 4.90 4.81
C LEU A 79 -5.33 4.31 4.97
N ASP A 80 -6.31 4.75 4.18
CA ASP A 80 -7.68 4.23 4.24
C ASP A 80 -7.72 2.73 3.88
N SER A 81 -6.95 2.34 2.87
CA SER A 81 -6.83 0.94 2.44
C SER A 81 -6.27 0.07 3.57
N TYR A 82 -5.26 0.56 4.28
CA TYR A 82 -4.66 -0.12 5.42
C TYR A 82 -5.62 -0.24 6.59
N LYS A 83 -6.24 0.85 7.03
CA LYS A 83 -7.21 0.82 8.13
C LYS A 83 -8.39 -0.11 7.83
N GLY A 84 -8.92 -0.03 6.60
CA GLY A 84 -9.97 -0.92 6.13
C GLY A 84 -9.55 -2.39 6.15
N TYR A 85 -8.33 -2.68 5.70
CA TYR A 85 -7.76 -4.02 5.70
C TYR A 85 -7.57 -4.58 7.13
N ILE A 86 -6.92 -3.82 8.02
CA ILE A 86 -6.68 -4.24 9.41
C ILE A 86 -8.02 -4.51 10.12
N LYS A 87 -9.00 -3.63 9.95
CA LYS A 87 -10.35 -3.81 10.51
C LYS A 87 -11.01 -5.10 9.98
N ALA A 88 -10.95 -5.33 8.67
CA ALA A 88 -11.54 -6.51 8.05
C ALA A 88 -10.85 -7.80 8.55
N LYS A 89 -9.51 -7.82 8.60
CA LYS A 89 -8.73 -8.97 9.07
C LYS A 89 -8.90 -9.25 10.55
N ARG A 90 -8.95 -8.22 11.39
CA ARG A 90 -9.23 -8.39 12.81
C ARG A 90 -10.62 -8.97 13.05
N ALA A 91 -11.61 -8.55 12.26
CA ALA A 91 -12.95 -9.13 12.32
C ALA A 91 -12.97 -10.59 11.84
N GLU A 92 -12.18 -10.95 10.83
CA GLU A 92 -11.99 -12.34 10.39
C GLU A 92 -11.37 -13.21 11.49
N ALA A 93 -10.27 -12.74 12.10
CA ALA A 93 -9.59 -13.43 13.20
C ALA A 93 -10.50 -13.61 14.43
N SER A 94 -11.32 -12.61 14.73
CA SER A 94 -12.30 -12.70 15.82
C SER A 94 -13.37 -13.77 15.55
N ARG A 95 -13.79 -13.93 14.29
CA ARG A 95 -14.76 -14.98 13.90
C ARG A 95 -14.15 -16.38 13.96
N SER A 96 -12.87 -16.52 13.58
CA SER A 96 -12.15 -17.80 13.68
C SER A 96 -11.69 -18.15 15.10
N LYS A 97 -11.96 -17.29 16.09
CA LYS A 97 -11.48 -17.40 17.48
C LYS A 97 -9.95 -17.45 17.62
N ASP A 98 -9.23 -16.91 16.64
CA ASP A 98 -7.79 -16.76 16.71
C ASP A 98 -7.44 -15.49 17.50
N ALA A 99 -7.41 -15.65 18.83
CA ALA A 99 -7.11 -14.57 19.76
C ALA A 99 -5.69 -14.01 19.59
N VAL A 100 -4.75 -14.84 19.11
CA VAL A 100 -3.36 -14.45 18.88
C VAL A 100 -3.31 -13.54 17.66
N ALA A 101 -3.91 -13.94 16.53
CA ALA A 101 -4.01 -13.09 15.34
C ALA A 101 -4.73 -11.77 15.59
N ALA A 102 -5.84 -11.81 16.32
CA ALA A 102 -6.61 -10.61 16.67
C ALA A 102 -5.82 -9.64 17.57
N SER A 103 -4.81 -10.12 18.31
CA SER A 103 -4.03 -9.29 19.24
C SER A 103 -3.07 -8.34 18.52
N TYR A 104 -2.47 -8.76 17.40
CA TYR A 104 -1.47 -7.99 16.67
C TYR A 104 -1.98 -7.33 15.38
N LEU A 105 -3.19 -7.64 14.93
CA LEU A 105 -3.87 -6.93 13.83
C LEU A 105 -4.43 -5.58 14.32
N ARG A 106 -3.55 -4.64 14.62
CA ARG A 106 -3.87 -3.28 15.06
C ARG A 106 -3.34 -2.25 14.07
N GLU A 107 -3.95 -1.06 14.08
CA GLU A 107 -3.42 0.06 13.33
C GLU A 107 -2.11 0.50 13.99
N ASP A 108 -1.00 0.33 13.28
CA ASP A 108 0.33 0.73 13.74
C ASP A 108 1.06 1.40 12.56
N VAL A 109 1.19 2.72 12.66
CA VAL A 109 1.74 3.57 11.61
C VAL A 109 2.81 4.46 12.24
N GLU A 110 4.04 4.32 11.77
CA GLU A 110 5.18 5.14 12.14
C GLU A 110 5.42 6.22 11.08
N HIS A 111 5.62 7.46 11.50
CA HIS A 111 5.83 8.58 10.58
C HIS A 111 7.31 8.83 10.36
N LEU A 112 7.71 8.99 9.10
CA LEU A 112 9.08 9.30 8.69
C LEU A 112 9.23 10.81 8.43
N GLU A 113 10.45 11.33 8.50
CA GLU A 113 10.75 12.76 8.38
C GLU A 113 10.50 13.28 6.96
N GLN A 114 10.77 12.47 5.92
CA GLN A 114 10.55 12.88 4.53
C GLN A 114 9.08 12.78 4.09
N GLY A 115 8.12 12.78 5.03
CA GLY A 115 6.68 12.78 4.74
C GLY A 115 6.15 11.43 4.23
N ALA A 116 6.90 10.36 4.44
CA ALA A 116 6.46 8.97 4.27
C ALA A 116 6.02 8.38 5.62
N ALA A 117 5.50 7.16 5.59
CA ALA A 117 5.19 6.40 6.80
C ALA A 117 5.44 4.92 6.59
N LEU A 118 5.72 4.19 7.67
CA LEU A 118 5.72 2.74 7.72
C LEU A 118 4.41 2.27 8.37
N ALA A 119 3.67 1.40 7.71
CA ALA A 119 2.52 0.74 8.31
C ALA A 119 2.79 -0.73 8.54
N TRP A 120 2.54 -1.19 9.75
CA TRP A 120 2.92 -2.52 10.18
C TRP A 120 1.81 -3.55 9.95
N VAL A 121 2.21 -4.71 9.44
CA VAL A 121 1.38 -5.91 9.34
C VAL A 121 2.06 -7.03 10.11
N GLY A 122 1.41 -7.53 11.17
CA GLY A 122 2.00 -8.46 12.13
C GLY A 122 2.37 -7.79 13.47
N ASP A 123 2.95 -8.55 14.39
CA ASP A 123 3.40 -8.03 15.70
C ASP A 123 4.87 -7.62 15.64
N ARG A 124 5.17 -6.33 15.47
CA ARG A 124 6.56 -5.86 15.41
C ARG A 124 7.33 -6.03 16.73
N ASN A 125 6.65 -6.14 17.87
CA ASN A 125 7.31 -6.28 19.16
C ASN A 125 7.79 -7.71 19.42
N LYS A 126 7.13 -8.69 18.81
CA LYS A 126 7.49 -10.12 18.91
C LYS A 126 8.28 -10.62 17.71
N ALA A 127 8.26 -9.88 16.60
CA ALA A 127 8.92 -10.28 15.38
C ALA A 127 10.43 -10.42 15.60
N GLN A 128 10.97 -11.55 15.14
CA GLN A 128 12.41 -11.80 15.05
C GLN A 128 12.95 -11.39 13.68
N LYS A 129 12.05 -11.23 12.69
CA LYS A 129 12.40 -10.81 11.33
C LYS A 129 11.49 -9.68 10.88
N PHE A 130 12.11 -8.69 10.27
CA PHE A 130 11.43 -7.58 9.63
C PHE A 130 11.52 -7.68 8.12
N VAL A 131 10.40 -7.37 7.45
CA VAL A 131 10.35 -7.24 5.98
C VAL A 131 9.97 -5.81 5.64
N LEU A 132 10.88 -5.08 5.00
CA LEU A 132 10.55 -3.80 4.38
C LEU A 132 9.84 -4.07 3.03
N PHE A 133 8.57 -3.71 2.93
CA PHE A 133 7.80 -3.92 1.71
C PHE A 133 7.53 -2.60 0.98
N LEU A 134 8.01 -2.53 -0.27
CA LEU A 134 7.75 -1.44 -1.20
C LEU A 134 6.68 -1.89 -2.18
N HIS A 135 5.47 -1.31 -2.09
CA HIS A 135 4.37 -1.75 -2.94
C HIS A 135 4.60 -1.43 -4.44
N GLY A 136 3.92 -2.18 -5.31
CA GLY A 136 3.95 -1.93 -6.75
C GLY A 136 3.02 -0.76 -7.15
N GLY A 137 2.80 -0.60 -8.46
CA GLY A 137 1.86 0.42 -8.98
C GLY A 137 2.52 1.59 -9.71
N GLY A 138 3.76 1.42 -10.16
CA GLY A 138 4.47 2.38 -11.02
C GLY A 138 4.68 3.75 -10.39
N PHE A 139 4.79 3.81 -9.05
CA PHE A 139 4.85 5.05 -8.25
C PHE A 139 3.62 5.96 -8.36
N VAL A 140 2.54 5.50 -8.99
CA VAL A 140 1.31 6.29 -9.22
C VAL A 140 0.12 5.67 -8.48
N ILE A 141 0.07 4.35 -8.35
CA ILE A 141 -1.07 3.67 -7.73
C ILE A 141 -0.74 3.42 -6.24
N PRO A 142 -1.63 3.81 -5.30
CA PRO A 142 -1.46 3.55 -3.87
C PRO A 142 -1.45 2.06 -3.55
N CYS A 143 -0.84 1.69 -2.42
CA CYS A 143 -1.03 0.37 -1.82
C CYS A 143 -2.53 0.09 -1.63
N GLN A 144 -2.95 -1.15 -1.85
CA GLN A 144 -4.34 -1.59 -1.85
C GLN A 144 -4.46 -2.87 -1.02
N PRO A 145 -5.66 -3.26 -0.57
CA PRO A 145 -5.84 -4.41 0.33
C PRO A 145 -5.21 -5.72 -0.18
N GLY A 146 -5.16 -5.94 -1.50
CA GLY A 146 -4.50 -7.12 -2.07
C GLY A 146 -2.99 -7.20 -1.81
N HIS A 147 -2.30 -6.05 -1.75
CA HIS A 147 -0.88 -6.02 -1.38
C HIS A 147 -0.70 -6.40 0.10
N LEU A 148 -1.57 -5.89 0.97
CA LEU A 148 -1.53 -6.17 2.41
C LEU A 148 -1.87 -7.62 2.72
N GLU A 149 -2.88 -8.17 2.03
CA GLU A 149 -3.22 -9.60 2.08
C GLU A 149 -2.03 -10.45 1.68
N TRP A 150 -1.39 -10.10 0.57
CA TRP A 150 -0.22 -10.83 0.10
C TRP A 150 0.91 -10.79 1.14
N CYS A 151 1.24 -9.62 1.70
CA CYS A 151 2.24 -9.49 2.77
C CYS A 151 1.89 -10.35 3.99
N TYR A 152 0.62 -10.33 4.42
CA TYR A 152 0.16 -11.11 5.55
C TYR A 152 0.30 -12.61 5.28
N GLN A 153 -0.21 -13.11 4.15
CA GLN A 153 -0.20 -14.53 3.82
C GLN A 153 1.22 -15.06 3.62
N VAL A 154 2.08 -14.30 2.96
CA VAL A 154 3.44 -14.75 2.62
C VAL A 154 4.37 -14.67 3.83
N TYR A 155 4.34 -13.58 4.58
CA TYR A 155 5.34 -13.34 5.63
C TYR A 155 4.82 -13.57 7.04
N VAL A 156 3.60 -13.13 7.35
CA VAL A 156 3.08 -13.17 8.73
C VAL A 156 2.47 -14.53 9.06
N ALA A 157 1.48 -14.96 8.26
CA ALA A 157 0.82 -16.25 8.45
C ALA A 157 1.61 -17.43 7.87
N GLY A 158 2.32 -17.19 6.77
CA GLY A 158 3.15 -18.18 6.08
C GLY A 158 4.61 -18.23 6.57
N GLY A 159 5.00 -17.38 7.51
CA GLY A 159 6.34 -17.38 8.10
C GLY A 159 6.62 -18.74 8.73
N ALA A 160 7.69 -19.42 8.27
CA ALA A 160 8.02 -20.81 8.61
C ALA A 160 8.42 -21.02 10.09
N GLY A 161 7.50 -20.76 11.02
CA GLY A 161 7.72 -20.85 12.47
C GLY A 161 8.51 -19.69 13.07
N VAL A 162 8.74 -18.61 12.31
CA VAL A 162 9.46 -17.41 12.78
C VAL A 162 8.51 -16.23 12.77
N ASP A 163 8.33 -15.61 13.94
CA ASP A 163 7.53 -14.39 14.07
C ASP A 163 8.12 -13.29 13.17
N THR A 164 7.33 -12.87 12.19
CA THR A 164 7.74 -11.92 11.16
C THR A 164 6.74 -10.78 11.09
N ALA A 165 7.25 -9.54 11.08
CA ALA A 165 6.44 -8.35 10.86
C ALA A 165 6.86 -7.65 9.57
N VAL A 166 5.88 -7.13 8.84
CA VAL A 166 6.10 -6.43 7.57
C VAL A 166 5.88 -4.93 7.77
N ALA A 167 6.91 -4.15 7.51
CA ALA A 167 6.86 -2.70 7.44
C ALA A 167 6.52 -2.27 6.00
N VAL A 168 5.27 -1.91 5.75
CA VAL A 168 4.82 -1.46 4.43
C VAL A 168 5.10 0.03 4.27
N LEU A 169 5.94 0.40 3.30
CA LEU A 169 6.26 1.80 3.06
C LEU A 169 5.13 2.52 2.32
N PHE A 170 4.60 3.56 2.95
CA PHE A 170 3.68 4.53 2.38
C PHE A 170 4.48 5.71 1.82
N TYR A 171 5.16 5.46 0.71
CA TYR A 171 5.89 6.50 -0.01
C TYR A 171 4.91 7.44 -0.73
N THR A 172 5.38 8.64 -1.02
CA THR A 172 4.59 9.64 -1.74
C THR A 172 4.48 9.27 -3.22
N LEU A 173 3.27 9.32 -3.78
CA LEU A 173 3.02 8.95 -5.18
C LEU A 173 3.27 10.12 -6.12
N ALA A 174 3.65 9.81 -7.36
CA ALA A 174 3.62 10.77 -8.45
C ALA A 174 2.16 11.17 -8.76
N PRO A 175 1.88 12.44 -9.08
CA PRO A 175 2.84 13.51 -9.34
C PRO A 175 3.28 14.32 -8.11
N ALA A 176 2.77 14.02 -6.92
CA ALA A 176 3.08 14.78 -5.70
C ALA A 176 4.57 14.67 -5.31
N ALA A 177 5.17 13.49 -5.47
CA ALA A 177 6.61 13.31 -5.47
C ALA A 177 7.09 12.80 -6.83
N ARG A 178 8.14 13.41 -7.38
CA ARG A 178 8.84 12.94 -8.57
C ARG A 178 10.09 12.20 -8.17
N TYR A 179 10.66 11.43 -9.10
CA TYR A 179 12.00 10.87 -8.91
C TYR A 179 13.00 11.97 -8.50
N PRO A 180 13.88 11.73 -7.51
CA PRO A 180 14.09 10.48 -6.75
C PRO A 180 13.33 10.39 -5.41
N GLY A 181 12.27 11.18 -5.19
CA GLY A 181 11.56 11.28 -3.90
C GLY A 181 11.18 9.95 -3.23
N PRO A 182 10.41 9.06 -3.89
CA PRO A 182 10.06 7.76 -3.32
C PRO A 182 11.26 6.88 -2.97
N LEU A 183 12.39 7.03 -3.68
CA LEU A 183 13.61 6.27 -3.39
C LEU A 183 14.34 6.80 -2.16
N ARG A 184 14.32 8.12 -1.94
CA ARG A 184 14.85 8.72 -0.70
C ARG A 184 14.03 8.29 0.51
N GLN A 185 12.72 8.24 0.37
CA GLN A 185 11.80 7.72 1.40
C GLN A 185 12.04 6.23 1.66
N ALA A 186 12.38 5.44 0.63
CA ALA A 186 12.75 4.03 0.80
C ALA A 186 14.08 3.84 1.53
N ALA A 187 15.08 4.69 1.25
CA ALA A 187 16.35 4.70 1.98
C ALA A 187 16.14 5.08 3.46
N GLU A 188 15.36 6.14 3.71
CA GLU A 188 15.00 6.54 5.09
C GLU A 188 14.27 5.42 5.84
N ALA A 189 13.32 4.75 5.19
CA ALA A 189 12.61 3.61 5.77
C ALA A 189 13.54 2.44 6.10
N HIS A 190 14.52 2.17 5.23
CA HIS A 190 15.53 1.14 5.47
C HIS A 190 16.41 1.50 6.68
N ASP A 191 16.91 2.72 6.74
CA ASP A 191 17.75 3.18 7.85
C ASP A 191 16.99 3.16 9.18
N TRP A 192 15.70 3.52 9.14
CA TRP A 192 14.81 3.41 10.29
C TRP A 192 14.68 1.96 10.79
N ILE A 193 14.47 0.99 9.89
CA ILE A 193 14.32 -0.43 10.27
C ILE A 193 15.62 -1.00 10.83
N LEU A 194 16.78 -0.64 10.26
CA LEU A 194 18.07 -1.06 10.80
C LEU A 194 18.26 -0.56 12.23
N LEU A 195 17.93 0.70 12.47
CA LEU A 195 17.99 1.29 13.80
C LEU A 195 17.06 0.56 14.79
N GLU A 196 15.80 0.34 14.41
CA GLU A 196 14.82 -0.36 15.23
C GLU A 196 15.26 -1.80 15.55
N SER A 197 15.76 -2.54 14.56
CA SER A 197 16.25 -3.91 14.76
C SER A 197 17.44 -3.97 15.73
N THR A 198 18.34 -2.98 15.65
CA THR A 198 19.48 -2.88 16.56
C THR A 198 19.01 -2.64 18.00
N PHE A 199 17.95 -1.85 18.21
CA PHE A 199 17.38 -1.65 19.55
C PHE A 199 16.70 -2.91 20.09
N HIS A 200 16.03 -3.67 19.23
CA HIS A 200 15.40 -4.95 19.62
C HIS A 200 16.45 -5.95 20.12
N ASP A 201 17.62 -6.01 19.48
CA ASP A 201 18.73 -6.88 19.87
C ASP A 201 19.44 -6.46 21.17
N VAL A 202 19.45 -5.17 21.51
CA VAL A 202 20.24 -4.61 22.63
C VAL A 202 19.45 -4.51 23.95
N GLY A 203 18.11 -4.62 23.91
CA GLY A 203 17.25 -4.59 25.10
C GLY A 203 17.01 -3.20 25.70
N GLU A 204 15.92 -3.06 26.49
CA GLU A 204 15.24 -1.84 26.98
C GLU A 204 16.06 -0.72 27.68
N ASN A 205 17.39 -0.75 27.71
CA ASN A 205 18.22 0.21 28.47
C ASN A 205 18.80 1.39 27.66
N THR A 206 18.28 1.70 26.47
CA THR A 206 18.75 2.82 25.65
C THR A 206 17.70 3.91 25.42
N LEU A 207 18.19 5.16 25.40
CA LEU A 207 17.43 6.41 25.25
C LEU A 207 16.39 6.37 24.10
N PRO A 208 15.27 7.11 24.22
CA PRO A 208 14.19 7.06 23.25
C PRO A 208 14.64 7.48 21.83
N MET A 209 14.20 6.69 20.84
CA MET A 209 14.52 6.73 19.40
C MET A 209 14.62 8.15 18.77
N ARG A 210 13.82 9.12 19.26
CA ARG A 210 13.82 10.51 18.77
C ARG A 210 15.13 11.27 19.02
N GLU A 211 15.89 10.94 20.06
CA GLU A 211 17.15 11.62 20.39
C GLU A 211 18.34 11.11 19.57
N CYS A 212 18.30 9.85 19.13
CA CYS A 212 19.35 9.25 18.30
C CYS A 212 19.28 9.73 16.85
N PHE A 213 18.06 9.88 16.30
CA PHE A 213 17.86 10.30 14.91
C PHE A 213 18.44 11.70 14.63
N GLY A 214 18.20 12.66 15.54
CA GLY A 214 18.77 14.01 15.44
C GLY A 214 20.31 14.06 15.49
N ARG A 215 20.96 13.01 16.02
CA ARG A 215 22.42 12.95 16.16
C ARG A 215 23.12 12.30 14.96
N VAL A 216 22.41 11.44 14.21
CA VAL A 216 22.93 10.79 12.99
C VAL A 216 22.73 11.67 11.77
N VAL A 217 21.58 12.36 11.65
CA VAL A 217 21.31 13.26 10.51
C VAL A 217 22.06 14.60 10.61
N GLY A 218 22.52 14.99 11.80
CA GLY A 218 23.33 16.20 12.03
C GLY A 218 24.83 16.09 11.73
N ARG A 219 25.30 14.96 11.18
CA ARG A 219 26.70 14.78 10.72
C ARG A 219 26.72 14.46 9.23
N GLY A 220 26.44 15.46 8.42
CA GLY A 220 26.61 15.46 6.96
C GLY A 220 26.91 16.86 6.48
#